data_AF-A0A6A4GA02-F1
#
_entry.id   AF-A0A6A4GA02-F1
#
_cell.length_a   1.000
_cell.length_b   1.000
_cell.length_c   1.000
_cell.angle_alpha   90.00
_cell.angle_beta   90.00
_cell.angle_gamma   90.00
#
_symmetry.space_group_name_H-M   'P 1'
#
loop_
_entity.id
_entity.type
_entity.pdbx_description
1 polymer ?
#
loop_
_entity_poly.entity_id
_entity_poly.type
_entity_poly.pdbx_seq_one_letter_code
_entity_poly.pdbx_strand_id
1 'polypeptide(L)' 'ELHGEHSGENMAETVWDTLTKYGIQNKLMAFNMDNATNNDTLIKALEVKCTNQGISFSASDSRLQCMPHTVHLA' A
#
# COMPACT_ATOMS: atom_id res chain seq x y z
N GLU A 1 -2.56 -12.81 -10.66
CA GLU A 1 -1.70 -11.69 -11.12
C GLU A 1 -2.55 -10.44 -11.26
N LEU A 2 -1.93 -9.25 -11.23
CA LEU A 2 -2.64 -7.99 -11.47
C LEU A 2 -3.02 -7.89 -12.95
N HIS A 3 -4.25 -7.48 -13.23
CA HIS A 3 -4.69 -7.22 -14.60
C HIS A 3 -4.44 -5.76 -14.95
N GLY A 4 -3.85 -5.49 -16.12
CA GLY A 4 -3.52 -4.13 -16.56
C GLY A 4 -2.16 -3.64 -16.07
N GLU A 5 -1.93 -2.32 -16.10
CA GLU A 5 -0.66 -1.74 -15.66
C GLU A 5 -0.44 -1.92 -14.15
N HIS A 6 0.80 -2.20 -13.76
CA HIS A 6 1.20 -2.28 -12.35
C HIS A 6 1.46 -0.88 -11.76
N SER A 7 0.52 0.04 -11.99
CA SER A 7 0.49 1.34 -11.33
C SER A 7 0.15 1.17 -9.85
N GLY A 8 0.62 2.08 -9.00
CA GLY A 8 0.32 2.01 -7.58
C GLY A 8 -1.18 2.10 -7.29
N GLU A 9 -1.94 2.83 -8.10
CA GLU A 9 -3.40 2.93 -8.01
C GLU A 9 -4.07 1.58 -8.26
N ASN A 10 -3.68 0.86 -9.33
CA ASN A 10 -4.24 -0.45 -9.64
C ASN A 10 -3.86 -1.50 -8.57
N MET A 11 -2.61 -1.43 -8.09
CA MET A 11 -2.17 -2.24 -6.96
C MET A 11 -2.99 -1.94 -5.70
N ALA A 12 -3.28 -0.67 -5.41
CA ALA A 12 -4.06 -0.26 -4.26
C ALA A 12 -5.52 -0.74 -4.34
N GLU A 13 -6.15 -0.74 -5.51
CA GLU A 13 -7.48 -1.36 -5.70
C GLU A 13 -7.46 -2.84 -5.30
N THR A 14 -6.51 -3.61 -5.85
CA THR A 14 -6.40 -5.05 -5.57
C THR A 14 -6.14 -5.34 -4.08
N VAL A 15 -5.25 -4.55 -3.45
CA VAL A 15 -4.98 -4.66 -2.02
C VAL A 15 -6.23 -4.31 -1.21
N TRP A 16 -6.90 -3.22 -1.54
CA TRP A 16 -8.09 -2.76 -0.84
C TRP A 16 -9.24 -3.77 -0.90
N ASP A 17 -9.50 -4.35 -2.07
CA ASP A 17 -10.52 -5.38 -2.25
C ASP A 17 -10.22 -6.60 -1.39
N THR A 18 -8.94 -6.98 -1.30
CA THR A 18 -8.50 -8.08 -0.43
C THR A 18 -8.73 -7.76 1.04
N LEU A 19 -8.35 -6.56 1.50
CA LEU A 19 -8.56 -6.13 2.88
C LEU A 19 -10.05 -6.04 3.25
N THR A 20 -10.88 -5.58 2.32
CA THR A 20 -12.34 -5.50 2.45
C THR A 20 -12.94 -6.91 2.55
N LYS A 21 -12.51 -7.82 1.67
CA LYS A 21 -12.95 -9.23 1.68
C LYS A 21 -12.73 -9.91 3.03
N TYR A 22 -11.62 -9.60 3.70
CA TYR A 22 -11.32 -10.16 5.03
C TYR A 22 -11.80 -9.29 6.19
N GLY A 23 -12.37 -8.11 5.93
CA GLY A 23 -12.85 -7.19 6.97
C GLY A 23 -11.74 -6.64 7.87
N ILE A 24 -10.53 -6.44 7.33
CA ILE A 24 -9.34 -6.01 8.10
C ILE A 24 -8.81 -4.63 7.73
N GLN A 25 -9.52 -3.90 6.87
CA GLN A 25 -9.18 -2.52 6.47
C GLN A 25 -8.97 -1.55 7.65
N ASN A 26 -9.67 -1.75 8.78
CA ASN A 26 -9.53 -0.94 9.99
C ASN A 26 -8.45 -1.44 10.96
N LYS A 27 -7.66 -2.45 10.57
CA LYS A 27 -6.56 -3.03 11.36
C LYS A 27 -5.20 -2.85 10.69
N LEU A 28 -5.13 -1.98 9.69
CA LEU A 28 -3.89 -1.65 8.99
C LEU A 28 -2.97 -0.83 9.89
N MET A 29 -1.69 -1.18 9.90
CA MET A 29 -0.66 -0.44 10.63
C MET A 29 0.47 0.00 9.71
N ALA A 30 1.03 -0.91 8.91
CA ALA A 30 2.10 -0.59 7.99
C ALA A 30 2.16 -1.60 6.83
N PHE A 31 2.80 -1.19 5.74
CA PHE A 31 3.12 -2.00 4.57
C PHE A 31 4.64 -2.07 4.41
N ASN A 32 5.20 -3.28 4.39
CA ASN A 32 6.60 -3.51 4.03
C ASN A 32 6.69 -3.95 2.57
N MET A 33 7.35 -3.15 1.73
CA MET A 33 7.44 -3.37 0.28
C MET A 33 8.86 -3.10 -0.21
N ASP A 34 9.21 -3.55 -1.41
CA ASP A 34 10.50 -3.19 -2.02
C ASP A 34 10.58 -1.68 -2.32
N ASN A 35 11.77 -1.21 -2.73
CA ASN A 35 12.02 0.21 -2.96
C ASN A 35 11.54 0.70 -4.34
N ALA A 36 10.53 0.05 -4.93
CA ALA A 36 9.94 0.47 -6.19
C ALA A 36 9.08 1.74 -6.00
N THR A 37 9.15 2.66 -6.97
CA THR A 37 8.47 3.97 -6.91
C THR A 37 6.96 3.87 -7.03
N ASN A 38 6.42 2.83 -7.65
CA ASN A 38 4.97 2.60 -7.68
C ASN A 38 4.41 2.25 -6.29
N ASN A 39 5.23 1.77 -5.35
CA ASN A 39 4.82 1.60 -3.96
C ASN A 39 4.58 2.95 -3.24
N ASP A 40 5.19 4.05 -3.72
CA ASP A 40 4.90 5.39 -3.21
C ASP A 40 3.49 5.83 -3.59
N THR A 41 3.07 5.58 -4.83
CA THR A 41 1.71 5.95 -5.27
C THR A 41 0.67 4.98 -4.73
N LEU A 42 1.03 3.70 -4.54
CA LEU A 42 0.18 2.70 -3.89
C LEU A 42 -0.23 3.14 -2.48
N ILE A 43 0.74 3.48 -1.63
CA ILE A 43 0.44 3.81 -0.23
C ILE A 43 -0.43 5.07 -0.10
N LYS A 44 -0.22 6.04 -1.00
CA LYS A 44 -1.04 7.26 -1.07
C LYS A 44 -2.47 6.96 -1.52
N ALA A 45 -2.64 6.07 -2.51
CA ALA A 45 -3.96 5.63 -2.93
C ALA A 45 -4.71 4.88 -1.81
N LEU A 46 -4.01 4.08 -1.00
CA LEU A 46 -4.60 3.45 0.18
C LEU A 46 -5.00 4.46 1.26
N GLU A 47 -4.21 5.49 1.51
CA GLU A 47 -4.57 6.58 2.44
C GLU A 47 -5.86 7.31 2.04
N VAL A 48 -6.04 7.57 0.74
CA VAL A 48 -7.29 8.14 0.21
C VAL A 48 -8.48 7.21 0.50
N LYS A 49 -8.33 5.91 0.27
CA LYS A 49 -9.37 4.91 0.55
C LYS A 49 -9.71 4.82 2.04
N CYS A 50 -8.70 4.81 2.92
CA CYS A 50 -8.88 4.86 4.36
C CYS A 50 -9.64 6.13 4.78
N THR A 51 -9.24 7.29 4.26
CA THR A 51 -9.89 8.58 4.54
C THR A 51 -11.37 8.57 4.15
N ASN A 52 -11.69 8.03 2.97
CA ASN A 52 -13.07 7.91 2.50
C ASN A 52 -13.95 6.98 3.37
N GLN A 53 -13.33 6.08 4.15
CA GLN A 53 -14.01 5.19 5.09
C GLN A 53 -13.92 5.67 6.55
N GLY A 54 -13.35 6.86 6.80
CA GLY A 54 -13.13 7.37 8.16
C GLY A 54 -12.09 6.59 8.96
N ILE A 55 -11.18 5.88 8.30
CA ILE A 55 -10.09 5.12 8.93
C ILE A 55 -8.86 6.03 9.01
N SER A 56 -8.34 6.22 10.23
CA SER A 56 -7.09 6.95 10.44
C SER A 56 -5.92 6.10 9.93
N PHE A 57 -5.24 6.58 8.90
CA PHE A 57 -4.10 5.95 8.29
C PHE A 57 -3.22 7.03 7.67
N SER A 58 -1.90 6.91 7.82
CA SER A 58 -0.91 7.87 7.33
C SER A 58 0.06 7.16 6.41
N ALA A 59 0.10 7.56 5.14
CA ALA A 59 0.98 6.97 4.15
C ALA A 59 2.47 7.14 4.51
N SER A 60 2.83 8.29 5.10
CA SER A 60 4.21 8.58 5.51
C SER A 60 4.66 7.70 6.67
N ASP A 61 3.77 7.42 7.61
CA ASP A 61 4.11 6.67 8.83
C ASP A 61 4.01 5.15 8.62
N SER A 62 3.26 4.74 7.60
CA SER A 62 2.90 3.33 7.35
C SER A 62 3.71 2.70 6.21
N ARG A 63 4.59 3.45 5.53
CA ARG A 63 5.43 2.92 4.44
C ARG A 63 6.78 2.46 4.99
N LEU A 64 6.98 1.15 4.98
CA LEU A 64 8.26 0.52 5.29
C LEU A 64 8.91 -0.02 4.01
N GLN A 65 10.22 0.18 3.89
CA GLN A 65 11.02 -0.42 2.83
C GLN A 65 11.57 -1.78 3.27
N CYS A 66 11.71 -2.69 2.32
CA CYS A 66 12.27 -4.01 2.52
C CYS A 66 13.77 -3.88 2.80
N MET A 67 14.20 -4.25 4.01
CA MET A 67 15.60 -4.13 4.46
C MET A 67 16.63 -4.69 3.46
N PRO A 68 16.50 -5.94 2.97
CA PRO A 68 17.40 -6.49 1.96
C PRO A 68 17.52 -5.63 0.70
N HIS A 69 16.42 -5.07 0.21
CA HIS A 69 16.44 -4.21 -0.98
C HIS A 69 17.11 -2.88 -0.68
N THR A 70 16.86 -2.27 0.48
CA THR A 70 17.50 -1.02 0.91
C THR A 70 19.02 -1.16 1.05
N VAL A 71 19.51 -2.27 1.63
CA VAL A 71 20.97 -2.50 1.77
C VAL A 71 21.64 -2.89 0.46
N HIS A 72 20.86 -3.37 -0.51
CA HIS A 72 21.33 -3.75 -1.85
C HIS A 72 20.99 -2.69 -2.91
N LEU A 73 20.72 -1.44 -2.50
CA LEU A 73 20.70 -0.31 -3.41
C LEU A 73 22.16 -0.01 -3.79
N ALA A 74 22.53 -0.39 -5.01
CA ALA A 74 23.86 -0.13 -5.58
C ALA A 74 24.13 1.37 -5.76
#